data_AF-A0A0D2MDX3-F1
#
_entry.id   AF-A0A0D2MDX3-F1
#
_cell.length_a   1.000
_cell.length_b   1.000
_cell.length_c   1.000
_cell.angle_alpha   90.00
_cell.angle_beta   90.00
_cell.angle_gamma   90.00
#
_symmetry.space_group_name_H-M   'P 1'
#
loop_
_entity.id
_entity.type
_entity.pdbx_description
1 polymer ?
#
loop_
_entity_poly.entity_id
_entity_poly.type
_entity_poly.pdbx_seq_one_letter_code
_entity_poly.pdbx_strand_id
1 'polypeptide(L)'
;MYVIKHVSLLNPGAMYQLIGINLETGNPQAASDEFWQAVVGQLRLTPKQVDDACAAFELYTYQASKVLAERQELHNRLMGRPSDAPAHDTANSVAGLAGSSPRCSSLDGPVCRLEVLEALARNLKKEHSMRLMLNCFFYNRVLTGLQLSQAAVFSFPLFPDVYAMMCVIAEDGAARSPAGQRRLVFAHHAQELRDAASSAARARAARLAGGGGSGSGGSGSFAGSLGSGSFGAAAGVAAAAAAASLEAGIKHEMEQL
;
A
#
# COMPACT_ATOMS: atom_id res chain seq x y z
N MET A 1 -1.75 -25.46 -15.84
CA MET A 1 -2.09 -24.32 -14.95
C MET A 1 -2.70 -24.72 -13.59
N TYR A 2 -2.82 -26.01 -13.25
CA TYR A 2 -3.31 -26.41 -11.93
C TYR A 2 -2.26 -26.23 -10.82
N VAL A 3 -0.97 -26.36 -11.14
CA VAL A 3 0.12 -26.33 -10.15
C VAL A 3 0.24 -24.98 -9.45
N ILE A 4 0.32 -23.86 -10.19
CA ILE A 4 0.43 -22.52 -9.58
C ILE A 4 -0.75 -22.22 -8.66
N LYS A 5 -1.97 -22.57 -9.11
CA LYS A 5 -3.18 -22.42 -8.29
C LYS A 5 -3.12 -23.29 -7.03
N HIS A 6 -2.73 -24.55 -7.15
CA HIS A 6 -2.61 -25.46 -6.00
C HIS A 6 -1.55 -24.98 -5.02
N VAL A 7 -0.36 -24.60 -5.50
CA VAL A 7 0.72 -24.08 -4.65
C VAL A 7 0.27 -22.80 -3.95
N SER A 8 -0.41 -21.89 -4.66
CA SER A 8 -0.96 -20.65 -4.07
C SER A 8 -2.03 -20.91 -3.01
N LEU A 9 -2.78 -22.01 -3.09
CA LEU A 9 -3.82 -22.36 -2.11
C LEU A 9 -3.28 -23.17 -0.94
N LEU A 10 -2.31 -24.06 -1.18
CA LEU A 10 -1.74 -24.95 -0.16
C LEU A 10 -0.64 -24.26 0.65
N ASN A 11 0.18 -23.44 0.01
CA ASN A 11 1.26 -22.71 0.65
C ASN A 11 1.47 -21.35 -0.04
N PRO A 12 0.58 -20.38 0.22
CA PRO A 12 0.72 -19.05 -0.35
C PRO A 12 2.01 -18.36 0.12
N GLY A 13 2.52 -18.68 1.31
CA GLY A 13 3.79 -18.14 1.83
C GLY A 13 4.98 -18.44 0.92
N ALA A 14 5.07 -19.67 0.41
CA ALA A 14 6.13 -20.06 -0.53
C ALA A 14 6.09 -19.27 -1.84
N MET A 15 4.89 -18.93 -2.35
CA MET A 15 4.75 -18.11 -3.56
C MET A 15 5.26 -16.69 -3.35
N TYR A 16 4.95 -16.08 -2.20
CA TYR A 16 5.43 -14.72 -1.90
C TYR A 16 6.95 -14.66 -1.74
N GLN A 17 7.58 -15.74 -1.31
CA GLN A 17 9.04 -15.81 -1.23
C GLN A 17 9.72 -15.81 -2.61
N LEU A 18 9.02 -16.19 -3.69
CA LEU A 18 9.57 -16.14 -5.05
C LEU A 18 9.51 -14.74 -5.67
N ILE A 19 8.65 -13.85 -5.14
CA ILE A 19 8.53 -12.48 -5.63
C ILE A 19 9.82 -11.73 -5.29
N GLY A 20 10.44 -11.13 -6.31
CA GLY A 20 11.70 -10.42 -6.16
C GLY A 20 12.92 -11.33 -6.01
N ILE A 21 12.81 -12.64 -6.28
CA ILE A 21 13.95 -13.55 -6.39
C ILE A 21 14.24 -13.82 -7.87
N ASN A 22 15.51 -13.69 -8.25
CA ASN A 22 15.98 -14.15 -9.55
C ASN A 22 16.07 -15.67 -9.56
N LEU A 23 15.28 -16.31 -10.43
CA LEU A 23 15.13 -17.76 -10.50
C LEU A 23 16.38 -18.47 -11.06
N GLU A 24 17.30 -17.76 -11.71
CA GLU A 24 18.59 -18.31 -12.17
C GLU A 24 19.63 -18.30 -11.05
N THR A 25 19.70 -17.21 -10.29
CA THR A 25 20.75 -17.02 -9.28
C THR A 25 20.32 -17.40 -7.86
N GLY A 26 19.01 -17.50 -7.61
CA GLY A 26 18.42 -17.66 -6.28
C GLY A 26 18.52 -16.43 -5.38
N ASN A 27 19.09 -15.32 -5.86
CA ASN A 27 19.30 -14.11 -5.07
C ASN A 27 18.14 -13.12 -5.21
N PRO A 28 17.88 -12.30 -4.18
CA PRO A 28 16.97 -11.17 -4.31
C PRO A 28 17.41 -10.21 -5.40
N GLN A 29 16.49 -9.86 -6.30
CA GLN A 29 16.68 -8.90 -7.35
C GLN A 29 15.42 -8.02 -7.46
N ALA A 30 15.60 -6.71 -7.27
CA ALA A 30 14.55 -5.75 -7.55
C ALA A 30 14.32 -5.66 -9.07
N ALA A 31 13.06 -5.78 -9.49
CA ALA A 31 12.66 -5.47 -10.85
C ALA A 31 12.49 -3.96 -11.00
N SER A 32 12.87 -3.40 -12.15
CA SER A 32 12.54 -2.02 -12.49
C SER A 32 11.11 -1.93 -13.04
N ASP A 33 10.52 -0.74 -13.03
CA ASP A 33 9.17 -0.54 -13.58
C ASP A 33 9.16 -0.77 -15.10
N GLU A 34 10.25 -0.44 -15.81
CA GLU A 34 10.40 -0.68 -17.25
C GLU A 34 10.39 -2.18 -17.58
N PHE A 35 10.92 -3.02 -16.69
CA PHE A 35 10.87 -4.48 -16.84
C PHE A 35 9.42 -4.95 -16.85
N TRP A 36 8.62 -4.57 -15.85
CA TRP A 36 7.21 -4.95 -15.79
C TRP A 36 6.37 -4.32 -16.89
N GLN A 37 6.70 -3.10 -17.33
CA GLN A 37 6.09 -2.47 -18.50
C GLN A 37 6.34 -3.25 -19.78
N ALA A 38 7.57 -3.74 -20.00
CA ALA A 38 7.87 -4.61 -21.13
C ALA A 38 7.05 -5.91 -21.07
N VAL A 39 6.97 -6.55 -19.89
CA VAL A 39 6.17 -7.78 -19.69
C VAL A 39 4.69 -7.53 -20.00
N VAL A 40 4.08 -6.52 -19.39
CA VAL A 40 2.67 -6.14 -19.60
C VAL A 40 2.40 -5.81 -21.07
N GLY A 41 3.33 -5.11 -21.72
CA GLY A 41 3.25 -4.80 -23.16
C GLY A 41 3.15 -6.05 -24.04
N GLN A 42 3.86 -7.13 -23.70
CA GLN A 42 3.79 -8.40 -24.44
C GLN A 42 2.46 -9.14 -24.27
N LEU A 43 1.73 -8.89 -23.17
CA LEU A 43 0.44 -9.56 -22.91
C LEU A 43 -0.67 -9.07 -23.84
N ARG A 44 -0.48 -7.91 -24.50
CA ARG A 44 -1.46 -7.31 -25.43
C ARG A 44 -2.87 -7.31 -24.84
N LEU A 45 -2.99 -6.81 -23.60
CA LEU A 45 -4.26 -6.76 -22.89
C LEU A 45 -5.31 -5.98 -23.70
N THR A 46 -6.51 -6.53 -23.80
CA THR A 46 -7.64 -5.83 -24.41
C THR A 46 -8.06 -4.64 -23.54
N PRO A 47 -8.69 -3.59 -24.11
CA PRO A 47 -9.16 -2.45 -23.32
C PRO A 47 -10.05 -2.86 -22.14
N LYS A 48 -10.93 -3.84 -22.35
CA LYS A 48 -11.80 -4.39 -21.30
C LYS A 48 -11.00 -5.06 -20.16
N GLN A 49 -9.98 -5.84 -20.50
CA GLN A 49 -9.12 -6.47 -19.48
C GLN A 49 -8.36 -5.42 -18.66
N VAL A 50 -7.90 -4.34 -19.31
CA VAL A 50 -7.25 -3.22 -18.63
C VAL A 50 -8.23 -2.55 -17.66
N ASP A 51 -9.47 -2.29 -18.08
CA ASP A 51 -10.49 -1.69 -17.22
C ASP A 51 -10.83 -2.60 -16.01
N ASP A 52 -11.02 -3.91 -16.25
CA ASP A 52 -11.28 -4.90 -15.19
C ASP A 52 -10.11 -4.98 -14.20
N ALA A 53 -8.86 -4.98 -14.69
CA ALA A 53 -7.66 -4.97 -13.86
C ALA A 53 -7.57 -3.71 -13.00
N CYS A 54 -7.79 -2.53 -13.60
CA CYS A 54 -7.73 -1.27 -12.89
C CYS A 54 -8.82 -1.19 -11.80
N ALA A 55 -10.05 -1.60 -12.10
CA ALA A 55 -11.13 -1.61 -11.11
C ALA A 55 -10.83 -2.53 -9.92
N ALA A 56 -10.26 -3.72 -10.17
CA ALA A 56 -9.84 -4.64 -9.11
C ALA A 56 -8.68 -4.06 -8.29
N PHE A 57 -7.72 -3.40 -8.95
CA PHE A 57 -6.58 -2.78 -8.27
C PHE A 57 -6.98 -1.58 -7.42
N GLU A 58 -7.92 -0.75 -7.87
CA GLU A 58 -8.52 0.33 -7.08
C GLU A 58 -9.19 -0.20 -5.81
N LEU A 59 -9.96 -1.28 -5.92
CA LEU A 59 -10.58 -1.92 -4.76
C LEU A 59 -9.53 -2.49 -3.80
N TYR A 60 -8.50 -3.15 -4.34
CA TYR A 60 -7.38 -3.67 -3.54
C TYR A 60 -6.66 -2.54 -2.79
N THR A 61 -6.22 -1.49 -3.49
CA THR A 61 -5.46 -0.38 -2.90
C THR A 61 -6.28 0.34 -1.82
N TYR A 62 -7.59 0.49 -2.04
CA TYR A 62 -8.49 1.02 -1.03
C TYR A 62 -8.46 0.18 0.26
N GLN A 63 -8.70 -1.13 0.16
CA GLN A 63 -8.75 -1.99 1.35
C GLN A 63 -7.37 -2.17 1.99
N ALA A 64 -6.32 -2.25 1.18
CA ALA A 64 -4.93 -2.30 1.63
C ALA A 64 -4.56 -1.06 2.44
N SER A 65 -4.97 0.14 2.03
CA SER A 65 -4.65 1.37 2.77
C SER A 65 -5.22 1.38 4.19
N LYS A 66 -6.43 0.84 4.40
CA LYS A 66 -7.02 0.68 5.74
C LYS A 66 -6.24 -0.28 6.62
N VAL A 67 -5.84 -1.43 6.04
CA VAL A 67 -5.06 -2.45 6.76
C VAL A 67 -3.68 -1.92 7.11
N LEU A 68 -3.03 -1.17 6.22
CA LEU A 68 -1.74 -0.53 6.49
C LEU A 68 -1.86 0.57 7.56
N ALA A 69 -2.93 1.37 7.55
CA ALA A 69 -3.19 2.36 8.60
C ALA A 69 -3.41 1.70 9.97
N GLU A 70 -4.21 0.63 10.04
CA GLU A 70 -4.40 -0.18 11.26
C GLU A 70 -3.07 -0.77 11.75
N ARG A 71 -2.23 -1.29 10.86
CA ARG A 71 -0.89 -1.79 11.19
C ARG A 71 -0.02 -0.72 11.81
N GLN A 72 0.01 0.47 11.23
CA GLN A 72 0.85 1.55 11.72
C GLN A 72 0.43 1.98 13.13
N GLU A 73 -0.87 2.05 13.40
CA GLU A 73 -1.38 2.32 14.75
C GLU A 73 -1.00 1.21 15.74
N LEU A 74 -1.13 -0.07 15.35
CA LEU A 74 -0.71 -1.20 16.19
C LEU A 74 0.79 -1.17 16.49
N HIS A 75 1.64 -0.81 15.52
CA HIS A 75 3.07 -0.62 15.73
C HIS A 75 3.37 0.53 16.70
N ASN A 76 2.70 1.68 16.55
CA ASN A 76 2.89 2.80 17.47
C ASN A 76 2.55 2.40 18.92
N ARG A 77 1.45 1.67 19.10
CA ARG A 77 1.04 1.10 20.40
C ARG A 77 2.06 0.12 20.96
N LEU A 78 2.63 -0.75 20.11
CA LEU A 78 3.64 -1.72 20.53
C LEU A 78 4.96 -1.04 20.97
N MET A 79 5.34 0.04 20.30
CA MET A 79 6.53 0.84 20.63
C MET A 79 6.33 1.75 21.85
N GLY A 80 5.17 1.69 22.52
CA GLY A 80 4.84 2.58 23.64
C GLY A 80 4.78 4.05 23.23
N ARG A 81 4.72 4.36 21.94
CA ARG A 81 4.64 5.73 21.44
C ARG A 81 3.17 6.15 21.58
N PRO A 82 2.84 7.12 22.44
CA PRO A 82 1.48 7.62 22.51
C PRO A 82 1.09 8.08 21.11
N SER A 83 -0.07 7.62 20.64
CA SER A 83 -0.64 8.09 19.37
C SER A 83 -1.02 9.54 19.60
N ASP A 84 -0.13 10.48 19.26
CA ASP A 84 -0.37 11.93 19.28
C ASP A 84 -1.38 12.36 18.22
N ALA A 85 -2.28 11.46 17.80
CA ALA A 85 -3.42 11.78 16.98
C ALA A 85 -4.15 12.91 17.72
N PRO A 86 -4.16 14.14 17.16
CA PRO A 86 -4.79 15.26 17.83
C PRO A 86 -6.22 14.83 18.06
N ALA A 87 -6.62 14.79 19.33
CA ALA A 87 -8.02 14.71 19.68
C ALA A 87 -8.68 15.86 18.92
N HIS A 88 -9.28 15.55 17.77
CA HIS A 88 -10.17 16.48 17.12
C HIS A 88 -11.28 16.62 18.15
N ASP A 89 -11.22 17.73 18.89
CA ASP A 89 -12.23 18.18 19.81
C ASP A 89 -13.53 18.25 19.02
N THR A 90 -14.25 17.13 19.02
CA THR A 90 -15.67 17.08 18.74
C THR A 90 -16.36 17.71 19.94
N ALA A 91 -16.12 19.02 20.12
CA ALA A 91 -16.85 19.90 21.00
C ALA A 91 -18.25 20.07 20.43
N ASN A 92 -19.07 19.01 20.56
CA ASN A 92 -20.52 19.01 20.47
C ASN A 92 -21.03 17.57 20.64
N SER A 93 -20.95 17.03 21.86
CA SER A 93 -21.91 16.00 22.27
C SER A 93 -22.22 16.17 23.74
N VAL A 94 -23.38 16.78 23.97
CA VAL A 94 -23.98 17.06 25.27
C VAL A 94 -24.59 15.75 25.79
N ALA A 95 -24.15 15.35 26.98
CA ALA A 95 -24.86 14.51 27.95
C ALA A 95 -25.72 13.35 27.43
N GLY A 96 -25.16 12.13 27.45
CA GLY A 96 -25.92 10.90 27.31
C GLY A 96 -25.22 9.74 28.02
N LEU A 97 -25.71 9.44 29.22
CA LEU A 97 -25.22 8.43 30.16
C LEU A 97 -25.21 7.01 29.56
N ALA A 98 -24.30 6.18 30.11
CA ALA A 98 -24.27 4.72 30.13
C ALA A 98 -23.61 3.99 28.94
N GLY A 99 -22.37 3.57 29.15
CA GLY A 99 -21.65 2.63 28.29
C GLY A 99 -20.14 2.76 28.39
N SER A 100 -19.61 2.91 29.61
CA SER A 100 -18.17 3.01 29.88
C SER A 100 -17.44 1.73 29.45
N SER A 101 -17.00 1.71 28.20
CA SER A 101 -15.94 0.79 27.77
C SER A 101 -14.67 1.21 28.51
N PRO A 102 -14.12 0.38 29.41
CA PRO A 102 -13.00 0.77 30.25
C PRO A 102 -11.81 1.07 29.35
N ARG A 103 -11.44 2.35 29.26
CA ARG A 103 -10.17 2.78 28.68
C ARG A 103 -9.08 2.22 29.60
N CYS A 104 -8.52 1.06 29.25
CA CYS A 104 -7.29 0.52 29.83
C CYS A 104 -6.19 1.59 29.73
N SER A 105 -6.01 2.34 30.81
CA SER A 105 -5.17 3.54 30.84
C SER A 105 -3.72 3.24 31.23
N SER A 106 -3.36 1.97 31.45
CA SER A 106 -1.98 1.52 31.57
C SER A 106 -1.73 0.36 30.61
N LEU A 107 -1.10 0.66 29.48
CA LEU A 107 -0.62 -0.30 28.48
C LEU A 107 0.57 -1.13 28.99
N ASP A 108 0.98 -0.98 30.25
CA ASP A 108 2.16 -1.64 30.83
C ASP A 108 1.93 -3.10 31.24
N GLY A 109 0.72 -3.63 31.02
CA GLY A 109 0.41 -5.03 31.28
C GLY A 109 0.86 -5.95 30.15
N PRO A 110 1.52 -7.09 30.43
CA PRO A 110 1.90 -8.08 29.41
C PRO A 110 0.69 -8.60 28.59
N VAL A 111 -0.49 -8.63 29.20
CA VAL A 111 -1.75 -8.99 28.53
C VAL A 111 -2.10 -8.01 27.40
N CYS A 112 -1.94 -6.71 27.61
CA CYS A 112 -2.26 -5.71 26.58
C CYS A 112 -1.30 -5.80 25.39
N ARG A 113 -0.02 -6.13 25.63
CA ARG A 113 0.96 -6.37 24.57
C ARG A 113 0.58 -7.59 23.72
N LEU A 114 0.13 -8.67 24.35
CA LEU A 114 -0.34 -9.87 23.63
C LEU A 114 -1.56 -9.56 22.75
N GLU A 115 -2.53 -8.79 23.24
CA GLU A 115 -3.69 -8.36 22.46
C GLU A 115 -3.29 -7.54 21.21
N VAL A 116 -2.28 -6.67 21.33
CA VAL A 116 -1.74 -5.90 20.19
C VAL A 116 -1.06 -6.82 19.18
N LEU A 117 -0.27 -7.80 19.63
CA LEU A 117 0.36 -8.79 18.76
C LEU A 117 -0.66 -9.66 18.03
N GLU A 118 -1.71 -10.10 18.71
CA GLU A 118 -2.82 -10.84 18.08
C GLU A 118 -3.54 -9.99 17.04
N ALA A 119 -3.77 -8.71 17.33
CA ALA A 119 -4.35 -7.78 16.37
C ALA A 119 -3.45 -7.59 15.14
N LEU A 120 -2.13 -7.51 15.33
CA LEU A 120 -1.15 -7.42 14.24
C LEU A 120 -1.15 -8.69 13.39
N ALA A 121 -1.19 -9.88 14.01
CA ALA A 121 -1.29 -11.15 13.31
C ALA A 121 -2.58 -11.24 12.47
N ARG A 122 -3.72 -10.81 13.03
CA ARG A 122 -4.99 -10.71 12.28
C ARG A 122 -4.88 -9.73 11.10
N ASN A 123 -4.21 -8.60 11.29
CA ASN A 123 -3.99 -7.61 10.24
C ASN A 123 -3.12 -8.14 9.09
N LEU A 124 -2.01 -8.82 9.40
CA LEU A 124 -1.15 -9.48 8.41
C LEU A 124 -1.93 -10.54 7.62
N LYS A 125 -2.78 -11.32 8.30
CA LYS A 125 -3.67 -12.29 7.64
C LYS A 125 -4.67 -11.63 6.69
N LYS A 126 -5.24 -10.46 7.07
CA LYS A 126 -6.11 -9.68 6.18
C LYS A 126 -5.35 -9.22 4.94
N GLU A 127 -4.16 -8.63 5.08
CA GLU A 127 -3.33 -8.21 3.94
C GLU A 127 -3.04 -9.38 3.00
N HIS A 128 -2.59 -10.48 3.56
CA HIS A 128 -2.28 -11.69 2.82
C HIS A 128 -3.49 -12.20 2.01
N SER A 129 -4.67 -12.24 2.63
CA SER A 129 -5.90 -12.65 1.95
C SER A 129 -6.26 -11.70 0.80
N MET A 130 -6.05 -10.39 0.95
CA MET A 130 -6.31 -9.42 -0.11
C MET A 130 -5.36 -9.59 -1.29
N ARG A 131 -4.05 -9.77 -1.03
CA ARG A 131 -3.08 -10.06 -2.10
C ARG A 131 -3.41 -11.37 -2.83
N LEU A 132 -3.81 -12.41 -2.09
CA LEU A 132 -4.22 -13.68 -2.69
C LEU A 132 -5.46 -13.52 -3.59
N MET A 133 -6.46 -12.74 -3.14
CA MET A 133 -7.65 -12.45 -3.95
C MET A 133 -7.30 -11.67 -5.22
N LEU A 134 -6.41 -10.67 -5.14
CA LEU A 134 -5.92 -9.91 -6.30
C LEU A 134 -5.24 -10.84 -7.32
N ASN A 135 -4.31 -11.69 -6.84
CA ASN A 135 -3.62 -12.67 -7.69
C ASN A 135 -4.60 -13.65 -8.35
N CYS A 136 -5.54 -14.18 -7.57
CA CYS A 136 -6.56 -15.10 -8.08
C CYS A 136 -7.47 -14.43 -9.12
N PHE A 137 -7.88 -13.18 -8.90
CA PHE A 137 -8.68 -12.44 -9.87
C PHE A 137 -7.89 -12.19 -11.16
N PHE A 138 -6.65 -11.71 -11.06
CA PHE A 138 -5.85 -11.41 -12.24
C PHE A 138 -5.59 -12.65 -13.09
N TYR A 139 -5.11 -13.74 -12.49
CA TYR A 139 -4.75 -14.94 -13.24
C TYR A 139 -5.94 -15.74 -13.77
N ASN A 140 -7.08 -15.75 -13.06
CA ASN A 140 -8.23 -16.57 -13.46
C ASN A 140 -9.30 -15.80 -14.24
N ARG A 141 -9.38 -14.47 -14.07
CA ARG A 141 -10.45 -13.66 -14.67
C ARG A 141 -9.95 -12.69 -15.72
N VAL A 142 -8.83 -12.01 -15.47
CA VAL A 142 -8.31 -10.99 -16.39
C VAL A 142 -7.54 -11.65 -17.53
N LEU A 143 -6.57 -12.51 -17.23
CA LEU A 143 -5.72 -13.13 -18.26
C LEU A 143 -6.40 -14.33 -18.92
N THR A 144 -6.17 -14.47 -20.22
CA THR A 144 -6.42 -15.74 -20.93
C THR A 144 -5.31 -16.75 -20.63
N GLY A 145 -5.55 -18.04 -20.90
CA GLY A 145 -4.53 -19.09 -20.69
C GLY A 145 -3.24 -18.86 -21.49
N LEU A 146 -3.33 -18.26 -22.69
CA LEU A 146 -2.17 -17.88 -23.49
C LEU A 146 -1.40 -16.72 -22.84
N GLN A 147 -2.11 -15.64 -22.46
CA GLN A 147 -1.48 -14.47 -21.82
C GLN A 147 -0.81 -14.83 -20.50
N LEU A 148 -1.39 -15.74 -19.73
CA LEU A 148 -0.74 -16.23 -18.53
C LEU A 148 0.58 -16.95 -18.83
N SER A 149 0.59 -17.81 -19.86
CA SER A 149 1.81 -18.52 -20.26
C SER A 149 2.87 -17.52 -20.73
N GLN A 150 2.45 -16.48 -21.46
CA GLN A 150 3.31 -15.36 -21.84
C GLN A 150 3.84 -14.60 -20.62
N ALA A 151 3.00 -14.32 -19.62
CA ALA A 151 3.46 -13.65 -18.40
C ALA A 151 4.55 -14.47 -17.70
N ALA A 152 4.40 -15.79 -17.61
CA ALA A 152 5.43 -16.65 -17.04
C ALA A 152 6.74 -16.65 -17.85
N VAL A 153 6.66 -16.68 -19.19
CA VAL A 153 7.85 -16.68 -20.06
C VAL A 153 8.55 -15.33 -20.07
N PHE A 154 7.81 -14.23 -20.23
CA PHE A 154 8.39 -12.90 -20.36
C PHE A 154 8.85 -12.31 -19.01
N SER A 155 8.35 -12.81 -17.88
CA SER A 155 8.85 -12.39 -16.56
C SER A 155 10.20 -13.02 -16.21
N PHE A 156 10.70 -14.00 -16.97
CA PHE A 156 12.00 -14.60 -16.69
C PHE A 156 13.12 -13.53 -16.80
N PRO A 157 14.06 -13.45 -15.83
CA PRO A 157 14.39 -14.44 -14.80
C PRO A 157 13.64 -14.30 -13.47
N LEU A 158 12.65 -13.42 -13.36
CA LEU A 158 11.88 -13.19 -12.14
C LEU A 158 10.57 -13.97 -12.13
N PHE A 159 10.07 -14.24 -10.93
CA PHE A 159 8.71 -14.76 -10.79
C PHE A 159 7.68 -13.66 -11.12
N PRO A 160 6.59 -13.94 -11.87
CA PRO A 160 5.59 -12.92 -12.20
C PRO A 160 4.98 -12.24 -10.95
N ASP A 161 5.19 -10.94 -10.81
CA ASP A 161 4.64 -10.12 -9.72
C ASP A 161 3.37 -9.40 -10.19
N VAL A 162 2.22 -9.95 -9.79
CA VAL A 162 0.90 -9.38 -10.13
C VAL A 162 0.75 -7.96 -9.61
N TYR A 163 1.28 -7.65 -8.42
CA TYR A 163 1.12 -6.33 -7.83
C TYR A 163 1.88 -5.30 -8.66
N ALA A 164 3.15 -5.58 -9.00
CA ALA A 164 3.94 -4.69 -9.86
C ALA A 164 3.33 -4.53 -11.26
N MET A 165 2.87 -5.62 -11.87
CA MET A 165 2.17 -5.57 -13.16
C MET A 165 0.88 -4.73 -13.09
N MET A 166 0.12 -4.83 -11.99
CA MET A 166 -1.09 -4.02 -11.77
C MET A 166 -0.79 -2.53 -11.62
N CYS A 167 0.29 -2.17 -10.90
CA CYS A 167 0.74 -0.79 -10.80
C CYS A 167 0.98 -0.20 -12.20
N VAL A 168 1.77 -0.89 -13.02
CA VAL A 168 2.05 -0.49 -14.41
C VAL A 168 0.77 -0.35 -15.24
N ILE A 169 -0.15 -1.33 -15.17
CA ILE A 169 -1.42 -1.28 -15.90
C ILE A 169 -2.27 -0.08 -15.47
N ALA A 170 -2.29 0.22 -14.17
CA ALA A 170 -3.03 1.35 -13.62
C ALA A 170 -2.43 2.70 -14.07
N GLU A 171 -1.10 2.81 -14.08
CA GLU A 171 -0.37 3.99 -14.53
C GLU A 171 -0.54 4.24 -16.04
N ASP A 172 -0.32 3.22 -16.88
CA ASP A 172 -0.56 3.28 -18.32
C ASP A 172 -2.02 3.64 -18.62
N GLY A 173 -2.95 3.09 -17.83
CA GLY A 173 -4.36 3.36 -17.93
C GLY A 173 -4.73 4.81 -17.58
N ALA A 174 -4.08 5.38 -16.57
CA ALA A 174 -4.23 6.80 -16.20
C ALA A 174 -3.65 7.72 -17.27
N ALA A 175 -2.48 7.38 -17.82
CA ALA A 175 -1.83 8.15 -18.88
C ALA A 175 -2.66 8.22 -20.18
N ARG A 176 -3.42 7.16 -20.50
CA ARG A 176 -4.32 7.11 -21.67
C ARG A 176 -5.59 7.93 -21.52
N SER A 177 -5.97 8.33 -20.30
CA SER A 177 -7.18 9.10 -20.02
C SER A 177 -6.87 10.36 -19.20
N PRO A 178 -6.11 11.33 -19.74
CA PRO A 178 -5.70 12.52 -19.00
C PRO A 178 -6.87 13.47 -18.70
N ALA A 179 -7.90 13.49 -19.55
CA ALA A 179 -9.06 14.38 -19.41
C ALA A 179 -10.31 13.67 -18.86
N GLY A 180 -10.34 12.33 -18.88
CA GLY A 180 -11.43 11.54 -18.33
C GLY A 180 -11.01 11.02 -16.96
N GLN A 181 -11.54 11.61 -15.88
CA GLN A 181 -11.64 10.90 -14.62
C GLN A 181 -12.21 9.53 -14.95
N ARG A 182 -11.40 8.48 -14.87
CA ARG A 182 -11.91 7.12 -14.97
C ARG A 182 -13.09 7.06 -14.02
N ARG A 183 -14.24 6.60 -14.51
CA ARG A 183 -15.43 6.47 -13.68
C ARG A 183 -15.11 5.38 -12.68
N LEU A 184 -14.52 5.79 -11.56
CA LEU A 184 -14.16 4.92 -10.47
C LEU A 184 -15.46 4.21 -10.11
N VAL A 185 -15.45 2.88 -10.14
CA VAL A 185 -16.65 2.08 -9.83
C VAL A 185 -17.15 2.44 -8.42
N PHE A 186 -16.26 2.99 -7.59
CA PHE A 186 -16.53 3.61 -6.30
C PHE A 186 -16.23 5.13 -6.29
N ALA A 187 -16.81 5.90 -7.22
CA ALA A 187 -16.59 7.34 -7.38
C ALA A 187 -16.68 8.16 -6.08
N HIS A 188 -17.62 7.80 -5.20
CA HIS A 188 -17.76 8.45 -3.89
C HIS A 188 -16.52 8.29 -3.02
N HIS A 189 -15.88 7.12 -3.07
CA HIS A 189 -14.82 6.79 -2.15
C HIS A 189 -13.47 7.39 -2.54
N ALA A 190 -13.18 7.48 -3.84
CA ALA A 190 -11.99 8.15 -4.30
C ALA A 190 -12.04 9.68 -4.13
N GLN A 191 -13.25 10.26 -4.08
CA GLN A 191 -13.44 11.66 -3.71
C GLN A 191 -13.05 11.86 -2.23
N GLU A 192 -13.51 10.98 -1.32
CA GLU A 192 -13.12 11.00 0.09
C GLU A 192 -11.60 10.91 0.30
N LEU A 193 -10.92 10.02 -0.44
CA LEU A 193 -9.46 9.90 -0.38
C LEU A 193 -8.73 11.16 -0.88
N ARG A 194 -9.21 11.78 -1.96
CA ARG A 194 -8.67 13.04 -2.47
C ARG A 194 -8.89 14.19 -1.48
N ASP A 195 -10.07 14.25 -0.88
CA ASP A 195 -10.39 15.26 0.13
C ASP A 195 -9.53 15.09 1.38
N ALA A 196 -9.33 13.85 1.84
CA ALA A 196 -8.44 13.51 2.95
C ALA A 196 -6.97 13.82 2.66
N ALA A 197 -6.47 13.49 1.45
CA ALA A 197 -5.12 13.82 1.05
C ALA A 197 -4.89 15.33 0.95
N SER A 198 -5.85 16.07 0.37
CA SER A 198 -5.80 17.52 0.25
C SER A 198 -5.88 18.23 1.61
N SER A 199 -6.66 17.70 2.56
CA SER A 199 -6.76 18.26 3.91
C SER A 199 -5.48 18.00 4.71
N ALA A 200 -4.90 16.79 4.61
CA ALA A 200 -3.61 16.46 5.21
C ALA A 200 -2.45 17.29 4.64
N ALA A 201 -2.46 17.58 3.33
CA ALA A 201 -1.49 18.49 2.71
C ALA A 201 -1.64 19.93 3.24
N ARG A 202 -2.88 20.44 3.31
CA ARG A 202 -3.18 21.77 3.88
C ARG A 202 -2.76 21.88 5.35
N ALA A 203 -3.02 20.85 6.16
CA ALA A 203 -2.62 20.82 7.57
C ALA A 203 -1.09 20.88 7.74
N ARG A 204 -0.32 20.17 6.88
CA ARG A 204 1.14 20.24 6.88
C ARG A 204 1.66 21.62 6.47
N ALA A 205 1.09 22.22 5.44
CA ALA A 205 1.43 23.58 5.01
C ALA A 205 1.17 24.62 6.11
N ALA A 206 0.04 24.51 6.82
CA ALA A 206 -0.29 25.41 7.93
C ALA A 206 0.70 25.30 9.11
N ARG A 207 1.18 24.08 9.42
CA ARG A 207 2.20 23.88 10.46
C ARG A 207 3.54 24.52 10.09
N LEU A 208 3.94 24.42 8.82
CA LEU A 208 5.17 25.06 8.33
C LEU A 208 5.06 26.59 8.34
N ALA A 209 3.89 27.14 8.01
CA ALA A 209 3.64 28.58 8.04
C ALA A 209 3.57 29.14 9.48
N GLY A 210 3.01 28.38 10.43
CA GLY A 210 2.86 28.80 11.83
C GLY A 210 4.13 28.67 12.68
N GLY A 211 5.10 27.86 12.27
CA GLY A 211 6.34 27.61 13.01
C GLY A 211 7.44 28.66 12.86
N GLY A 212 7.22 29.73 12.10
CA GLY A 212 8.25 30.73 11.74
C GLY A 212 8.59 31.78 12.81
N GLY A 213 8.10 31.65 14.04
CA GLY A 213 8.16 32.71 15.06
C GLY A 213 8.99 32.38 16.30
N SER A 214 10.31 32.20 16.16
CA SER A 214 11.34 32.57 17.17
C SER A 214 12.67 31.90 16.84
N GLY A 215 13.41 32.49 15.90
CA GLY A 215 14.75 32.04 15.53
C GLY A 215 15.60 33.24 15.15
N SER A 216 16.23 33.84 16.14
CA SER A 216 17.21 34.91 16.01
C SER A 216 18.36 34.53 15.06
N GLY A 217 18.52 35.29 13.98
CA GLY A 217 19.81 35.77 13.45
C GLY A 217 20.86 34.74 13.03
N GLY A 218 20.92 34.45 11.73
CA GLY A 218 22.07 33.83 11.08
C GLY A 218 22.01 34.03 9.57
N SER A 219 22.61 35.11 9.05
CA SER A 219 22.66 35.40 7.61
C SER A 219 23.57 34.41 6.89
N GLY A 220 22.99 33.59 6.00
CA GLY A 220 23.71 32.76 5.05
C GLY A 220 22.96 32.74 3.72
N SER A 221 23.49 33.42 2.71
CA SER A 221 22.89 33.57 1.39
C SER A 221 23.15 32.33 0.53
N PHE A 222 22.09 31.64 0.09
CA PHE A 222 22.21 30.64 -0.97
C PHE A 222 20.98 30.66 -1.88
N ALA A 223 21.21 31.01 -3.15
CA ALA A 223 20.20 31.06 -4.21
C ALA A 223 20.10 29.67 -4.88
N GLY A 224 18.90 29.10 -4.91
CA GLY A 224 18.63 27.82 -5.56
C GLY A 224 17.19 27.72 -6.04
N SER A 225 17.03 27.76 -7.36
CA SER A 225 15.78 27.75 -8.14
C SER A 225 14.90 26.53 -7.87
N LEU A 226 13.59 26.74 -7.63
CA LEU A 226 12.57 25.70 -7.45
C LEU A 226 11.96 25.28 -8.79
N GLY A 227 12.10 24.01 -9.13
CA GLY A 227 11.38 23.35 -10.22
C GLY A 227 10.02 22.83 -9.75
N SER A 228 8.97 23.14 -10.52
CA SER A 228 7.59 22.70 -10.30
C SER A 228 7.44 21.20 -10.63
N GLY A 229 7.27 20.36 -9.61
CA GLY A 229 7.09 18.91 -9.74
C GLY A 229 5.63 18.45 -9.67
N SER A 230 5.27 17.49 -10.52
CA SER A 230 3.98 16.79 -10.55
C SER A 230 3.81 15.90 -9.31
N PHE A 231 2.82 16.19 -8.45
CA PHE A 231 2.64 15.54 -7.13
C PHE A 231 1.60 14.41 -7.08
N GLY A 232 1.01 14.00 -8.22
CA GLY A 232 -0.14 13.08 -8.22
C GLY A 232 0.19 11.59 -8.03
N ALA A 233 1.28 11.11 -8.64
CA ALA A 233 1.61 9.67 -8.69
C ALA A 233 2.55 9.19 -7.57
N ALA A 234 3.25 10.11 -6.90
CA ALA A 234 4.28 9.77 -5.91
C ALA A 234 3.72 9.17 -4.60
N ALA A 235 2.45 9.41 -4.29
CA ALA A 235 1.86 8.96 -3.02
C ALA A 235 1.67 7.43 -2.96
N GLY A 236 1.40 6.77 -4.10
CA GLY A 236 1.26 5.31 -4.17
C GLY A 236 2.61 4.59 -4.07
N VAL A 237 3.62 5.09 -4.80
CA VAL A 237 4.98 4.52 -4.82
C VAL A 237 5.68 4.69 -3.47
N ALA A 238 5.51 5.85 -2.81
CA ALA A 238 6.08 6.07 -1.48
C ALA A 238 5.45 5.15 -0.40
N ALA A 239 4.16 4.83 -0.51
CA ALA A 239 3.51 3.90 0.40
C ALA A 239 3.99 2.44 0.19
N ALA A 240 4.23 2.04 -1.07
CA ALA A 240 4.78 0.72 -1.39
C ALA A 240 6.24 0.56 -0.94
N ALA A 241 7.08 1.59 -1.13
CA ALA A 241 8.47 1.59 -0.66
C ALA A 241 8.56 1.58 0.88
N ALA A 242 7.68 2.33 1.56
CA ALA A 242 7.59 2.30 3.02
C ALA A 242 7.12 0.92 3.54
N ALA A 243 6.19 0.26 2.85
CA ALA A 243 5.73 -1.08 3.20
C ALA A 243 6.83 -2.14 3.02
N ALA A 244 7.61 -2.08 1.94
CA ALA A 244 8.73 -2.99 1.70
C ALA A 244 9.87 -2.80 2.73
N SER A 245 10.19 -1.55 3.10
CA SER A 245 11.18 -1.25 4.13
C SER A 245 10.72 -1.71 5.52
N LEU A 246 9.41 -1.68 5.80
CA LEU A 246 8.84 -2.14 7.07
C LEU A 246 8.79 -3.68 7.15
N GLU A 247 8.48 -4.36 6.03
CA GLU A 247 8.45 -5.83 5.95
C GLU A 247 9.85 -6.45 6.16
N ALA A 248 10.90 -5.78 5.67
CA ALA A 248 12.29 -6.15 5.95
C ALA A 248 12.65 -5.99 7.45
N GLY A 249 12.16 -4.93 8.10
CA GLY A 249 12.37 -4.71 9.53
C GLY A 249 11.68 -5.76 10.41
N ILE A 250 10.45 -6.16 10.06
CA ILE A 250 9.69 -7.16 10.83
C ILE A 250 10.30 -8.56 10.70
N LYS A 251 10.79 -8.95 9.51
CA LYS A 251 11.49 -10.23 9.34
C LYS A 251 12.77 -10.29 10.18
N HIS A 252 13.52 -9.19 10.22
CA HIS A 252 14.73 -9.10 11.03
C HIS A 252 14.44 -9.15 12.55
N GLU A 253 13.36 -8.52 13.03
CA GLU A 253 12.96 -8.63 14.45
C GLU A 253 12.41 -10.00 14.81
N MET A 254 11.69 -10.68 13.90
CA MET A 254 11.19 -12.05 14.15
C MET A 254 12.29 -13.11 14.13
N GLU A 255 13.42 -12.89 13.47
CA GLU A 255 14.59 -13.78 13.51
C GLU A 255 15.46 -13.58 14.77
N GLN A 256 15.28 -12.47 15.50
CA GLN A 256 16.02 -12.17 16.73
C GLN A 256 15.30 -12.58 18.03
N LEU A 257 14.05 -13.04 17.94
CA LEU A 257 13.25 -13.57 19.06
C LEU A 257 13.20 -15.10 19.01
#